data_AF-A0A662SA82-F1
#
_entry.id   AF-A0A662SA82-F1
#
_cell.length_a   1.000
_cell.length_b   1.000
_cell.length_c   1.000
_cell.angle_alpha   90.00
_cell.angle_beta   90.00
_cell.angle_gamma   90.00
#
_symmetry.space_group_name_H-M   'P 1'
#
loop_
_entity.id
_entity.type
_entity.pdbx_description
1 polymer ?
#
loop_
_entity_poly.entity_id
_entity_poly.type
_entity_poly.pdbx_seq_one_letter_code
_entity_poly.pdbx_strand_id
1 'polypeptide(L)'
;MSSDKYNAEYYETFREQISEKRKSRYKSDAKYREKRKKDSREYRKRMSRENPSEAPVSGYKRPRAIHDVIVNGETVKAYSMGKLAGSLELTLDKVIAWFSRELLPMTPFKTKGRERLFTLDMIAVIQDAYNKRGNFSSNDESGFDEVLDGWADIGVVSESKRKIKLDKQ
;
A
#
# COMPACT_ATOMS: atom_id res chain seq x y z
N MET A 1 23.42 -20.49 34.81
CA MET A 1 22.76 -19.88 33.64
C MET A 1 21.73 -18.89 34.15
N SER A 2 21.63 -17.69 33.56
CA SER A 2 20.56 -16.75 33.93
C SER A 2 19.19 -17.37 33.58
N SER A 3 18.19 -17.18 34.44
CA SER A 3 16.81 -17.67 34.26
C SER A 3 16.24 -17.30 32.89
N ASP A 4 16.58 -16.12 32.37
CA ASP A 4 16.10 -15.62 31.09
C ASP A 4 16.64 -16.43 29.90
N LYS A 5 17.89 -16.90 29.99
CA LYS A 5 18.54 -17.68 28.94
C LYS A 5 17.95 -19.09 28.85
N TYR A 6 17.68 -19.70 30.00
CA TYR A 6 17.01 -21.00 30.09
C TYR A 6 15.60 -20.96 29.51
N ASN A 7 14.83 -19.91 29.83
CA ASN A 7 13.47 -19.75 29.32
C ASN A 7 13.46 -19.53 27.79
N ALA A 8 14.40 -18.75 27.25
CA ALA A 8 14.51 -18.55 25.81
C ALA A 8 14.78 -19.85 25.04
N GLU A 9 15.79 -20.63 25.47
CA GLU A 9 16.16 -21.91 24.86
C GLU A 9 15.00 -22.94 24.96
N TYR A 10 14.28 -22.95 26.08
CA TYR A 10 13.08 -23.77 26.25
C TYR A 10 11.97 -23.35 25.26
N TYR A 11 11.70 -22.06 25.12
CA TYR A 11 10.67 -21.58 24.19
C TYR A 11 11.01 -21.86 22.73
N GLU A 12 12.28 -21.78 22.34
CA GLU A 12 12.71 -22.13 20.99
C GLU A 12 12.53 -23.62 20.71
N THR A 13 12.99 -24.47 21.64
CA THR A 13 12.93 -25.93 21.49
C THR A 13 11.49 -26.45 21.47
N PHE A 14 10.59 -25.86 22.25
CA PHE A 14 9.22 -26.36 22.43
C PHE A 14 8.14 -25.49 21.76
N ARG A 15 8.52 -24.55 20.90
CA ARG A 15 7.61 -23.56 20.27
C ARG A 15 6.40 -24.20 19.60
N GLU A 16 6.63 -25.26 18.82
CA GLU A 16 5.60 -25.93 18.05
C GLU A 16 4.60 -26.66 18.95
N GLN A 17 5.09 -27.43 19.91
CA GLN A 17 4.24 -28.14 20.88
C GLN A 17 3.39 -27.17 21.72
N ILE A 18 3.95 -26.03 22.12
CA ILE A 18 3.22 -24.97 22.83
C ILE A 18 2.14 -24.37 21.93
N SER A 19 2.44 -24.14 20.65
CA SER A 19 1.48 -23.63 19.67
C SER A 19 0.31 -24.60 19.46
N GLU A 20 0.58 -25.89 19.30
CA GLU A 20 -0.44 -26.92 19.13
C GLU A 20 -1.32 -27.08 20.37
N LYS A 21 -0.73 -27.11 21.56
CA LYS A 21 -1.48 -27.13 22.83
C LYS A 21 -2.41 -25.93 22.95
N ARG A 22 -1.96 -24.73 22.56
CA ARG A 22 -2.78 -23.50 22.55
C ARG A 22 -3.91 -23.59 21.53
N LYS A 23 -3.64 -24.07 20.32
CA LYS A 23 -4.67 -24.26 19.26
C LYS A 23 -5.74 -25.25 19.70
N SER A 24 -5.33 -26.39 20.26
CA SER A 24 -6.25 -27.40 20.79
C SER A 24 -7.13 -26.83 21.91
N ARG A 25 -6.52 -26.16 22.91
CA ARG A 25 -7.24 -25.53 24.01
C ARG A 25 -8.21 -24.44 23.53
N TYR A 26 -7.85 -23.66 22.52
CA TYR A 26 -8.76 -22.65 21.94
C TYR A 26 -10.02 -23.27 21.31
N LYS A 27 -9.89 -24.46 20.72
CA LYS A 27 -11.03 -25.21 20.15
C LYS A 27 -11.89 -25.82 21.25
N SER A 28 -11.29 -26.44 22.26
CA SER A 28 -12.02 -27.23 23.27
C SER A 28 -12.54 -26.42 24.46
N ASP A 29 -11.91 -25.31 24.83
CA ASP A 29 -12.23 -24.53 26.03
C ASP A 29 -12.82 -23.15 25.69
N ALA A 30 -14.13 -23.00 25.94
CA ALA A 30 -14.85 -21.75 25.70
C ALA A 30 -14.35 -20.60 26.60
N LYS A 31 -14.04 -20.85 27.86
CA LYS A 31 -13.55 -19.82 28.80
C LYS A 31 -12.18 -19.31 28.37
N TYR A 32 -11.30 -20.20 27.94
CA TYR A 32 -10.00 -19.82 27.38
C TYR A 32 -10.16 -18.96 26.12
N ARG A 33 -11.09 -19.32 25.23
CA ARG A 33 -11.40 -18.57 24.00
C ARG A 33 -11.86 -17.14 24.29
N GLU A 34 -12.80 -16.98 25.21
CA GLU A 34 -13.32 -15.67 25.61
C GLU A 34 -12.24 -14.80 26.25
N LYS A 35 -11.43 -15.37 27.14
CA LYS A 35 -10.28 -14.67 27.72
C LYS A 35 -9.33 -14.14 26.63
N ARG A 36 -8.96 -14.98 25.65
CA ARG A 36 -8.09 -14.55 24.54
C ARG A 36 -8.72 -13.45 23.68
N LYS A 37 -10.04 -13.48 23.45
CA LYS A 37 -10.75 -12.39 22.77
C LYS A 37 -10.70 -11.08 23.58
N LYS A 38 -10.89 -11.16 24.89
CA LYS A 38 -10.77 -10.01 25.80
C LYS A 38 -9.36 -9.44 25.80
N ASP A 39 -8.34 -10.28 26.01
CA ASP A 39 -6.93 -9.88 25.96
C ASP A 39 -6.58 -9.21 24.62
N SER A 40 -7.07 -9.74 23.50
CA SER A 40 -6.86 -9.17 22.17
C SER A 40 -7.53 -7.79 22.01
N ARG A 41 -8.73 -7.60 22.57
CA ARG A 41 -9.41 -6.29 22.57
C ARG A 41 -8.67 -5.28 23.43
N GLU A 42 -8.23 -5.69 24.62
CA GLU A 42 -7.46 -4.83 25.53
C GLU A 42 -6.10 -4.47 24.96
N TYR A 43 -5.39 -5.43 24.37
CA TYR A 43 -4.14 -5.19 23.65
C TYR A 43 -4.34 -4.20 22.51
N ARG A 44 -5.36 -4.37 21.66
CA ARG A 44 -5.69 -3.41 20.59
C ARG A 44 -6.00 -2.02 21.16
N LYS A 45 -6.77 -1.95 22.25
CA LYS A 45 -7.09 -0.68 22.92
C LYS A 45 -5.85 -0.01 23.50
N ARG A 46 -4.93 -0.77 24.09
CA ARG A 46 -3.66 -0.27 24.61
C ARG A 46 -2.75 0.19 23.48
N MET A 47 -2.57 -0.63 22.45
CA MET A 47 -1.78 -0.27 21.27
C MET A 47 -2.36 0.95 20.56
N SER A 48 -3.69 1.11 20.50
CA SER A 48 -4.34 2.31 19.96
C SER A 48 -4.15 3.56 20.83
N ARG A 49 -3.78 3.42 22.11
CA ARG A 49 -3.45 4.55 23.00
C ARG A 49 -1.97 4.90 22.94
N GLU A 50 -1.11 3.87 22.89
CA GLU A 50 0.36 4.00 22.82
C GLU A 50 0.83 4.41 21.41
N ASN A 51 0.16 3.85 20.40
CA ASN A 51 0.26 4.23 19.00
C ASN A 51 -1.14 4.61 18.56
N PRO A 52 -1.60 5.84 18.82
CA PRO A 52 -2.80 6.33 18.15
C PRO A 52 -2.56 6.11 16.67
N SER A 53 -3.24 5.10 16.10
CA SER A 53 -3.35 5.02 14.65
C SER A 53 -3.83 6.40 14.27
N GLU A 54 -3.00 7.11 13.50
CA GLU A 54 -3.34 8.36 12.88
C GLU A 54 -4.82 8.25 12.51
N ALA A 55 -5.66 9.07 13.15
CA ALA A 55 -7.02 9.26 12.67
C ALA A 55 -6.95 9.39 11.13
N PRO A 56 -7.95 8.94 10.35
CA PRO A 56 -7.98 9.27 8.93
C PRO A 56 -7.64 10.74 8.82
N VAL A 57 -6.49 11.04 8.19
CA VAL A 57 -5.69 12.22 8.47
C VAL A 57 -6.52 13.48 8.19
N SER A 58 -7.30 13.88 9.19
CA SER A 58 -8.11 15.10 9.25
C SER A 58 -7.12 16.21 9.59
N GLY A 59 -6.27 16.48 8.61
CA GLY A 59 -5.02 17.21 8.77
C GLY A 59 -4.10 17.11 7.57
N TYR A 60 -4.51 16.49 6.45
CA TYR A 60 -3.81 16.63 5.16
C TYR A 60 -3.84 18.10 4.78
N LYS A 61 -2.83 18.85 5.24
CA LYS A 61 -2.48 20.17 4.70
C LYS A 61 -2.49 19.99 3.19
N ARG A 62 -3.37 20.75 2.51
CA ARG A 62 -3.60 20.69 1.06
C ARG A 62 -2.30 20.38 0.32
N PRO A 63 -2.25 19.37 -0.57
CA PRO A 63 -1.05 19.09 -1.34
C PRO A 63 -0.66 20.34 -2.11
N ARG A 64 0.49 20.94 -1.78
CA ARG A 64 1.10 21.99 -2.61
C ARG A 64 1.54 21.31 -3.91
N ALA A 65 1.26 21.91 -5.07
CA ALA A 65 1.94 21.49 -6.29
C ALA A 65 3.45 21.65 -6.04
N ILE A 66 4.21 20.57 -6.23
CA ILE A 66 5.60 20.54 -5.78
C ILE A 66 6.54 20.85 -6.94
N HIS A 67 6.17 20.47 -8.17
CA HIS A 67 7.05 20.54 -9.32
C HIS A 67 6.32 20.87 -10.61
N ASP A 68 7.06 21.50 -11.53
CA ASP A 68 6.68 21.65 -12.94
C ASP A 68 7.31 20.52 -13.75
N VAL A 69 6.53 19.88 -14.62
CA VAL A 69 6.98 18.83 -15.55
C VAL A 69 6.55 19.18 -16.96
N ILE A 70 7.27 18.67 -17.95
CA ILE A 70 6.94 18.90 -19.37
C ILE A 70 6.18 17.69 -19.90
N VAL A 71 4.96 17.91 -20.41
CA VAL A 71 4.13 16.91 -21.09
C VAL A 71 3.75 17.47 -22.45
N ASN A 72 4.05 16.76 -23.53
CA ASN A 72 3.80 17.21 -24.92
C ASN A 72 4.34 18.62 -25.25
N GLY A 73 5.43 19.04 -24.61
CA GLY A 73 6.01 20.38 -24.80
C GLY A 73 5.38 21.47 -23.93
N GLU A 74 4.35 21.16 -23.15
CA GLU A 74 3.70 22.09 -22.24
C GLU A 74 4.16 21.88 -20.80
N THR A 75 4.27 22.98 -20.05
CA THR A 75 4.62 22.93 -18.62
C THR A 75 3.37 22.68 -17.78
N VAL A 76 3.29 21.52 -17.14
CA VAL A 76 2.17 21.07 -16.32
C VAL A 76 2.60 20.90 -14.86
N LYS A 77 1.71 21.22 -13.93
CA LYS A 77 1.94 21.01 -12.49
C LYS A 77 1.88 19.52 -12.14
N ALA A 78 2.87 19.04 -11.39
CA ALA A 78 2.92 17.68 -10.87
C ALA A 78 2.91 17.64 -9.34
N TYR A 79 2.38 16.54 -8.82
CA TYR A 79 2.04 16.32 -7.43
C TYR A 79 2.65 15.02 -6.92
N SER A 80 2.88 14.93 -5.61
CA SER A 80 3.44 13.73 -4.97
C SER A 80 2.44 12.57 -4.91
N MET A 81 2.95 11.41 -4.54
CA MET A 81 2.15 10.22 -4.25
C MET A 81 1.10 10.45 -3.15
N GLY A 82 1.34 11.39 -2.23
CA GLY A 82 0.36 11.78 -1.22
C GLY A 82 -0.89 12.44 -1.83
N LYS A 83 -0.73 13.24 -2.90
CA LYS A 83 -1.89 13.79 -3.64
C LYS A 83 -2.68 12.68 -4.32
N LEU A 84 -1.98 11.73 -4.96
CA LEU A 84 -2.63 10.57 -5.58
C LEU A 84 -3.43 9.77 -4.55
N ALA A 85 -2.82 9.43 -3.41
CA ALA A 85 -3.50 8.69 -2.34
C ALA A 85 -4.73 9.45 -1.81
N GLY A 86 -4.62 10.76 -1.59
CA GLY A 86 -5.73 11.60 -1.19
C GLY A 86 -6.86 11.66 -2.23
N SER A 87 -6.54 11.72 -3.52
CA SER A 87 -7.53 11.71 -4.61
C SER A 87 -8.29 10.38 -4.72
N LEU A 88 -7.69 9.28 -4.29
CA LEU A 88 -8.32 7.94 -4.30
C LEU A 88 -8.99 7.59 -2.97
N GLU A 89 -8.92 8.48 -1.96
CA GLU A 89 -9.37 8.21 -0.58
C GLU A 89 -8.69 6.97 0.04
N LEU A 90 -7.42 6.76 -0.29
CA LEU A 90 -6.62 5.63 0.20
C LEU A 90 -5.45 6.08 1.07
N THR A 91 -4.93 5.14 1.86
CA THR A 91 -3.67 5.35 2.58
C THR A 91 -2.49 5.34 1.61
N LEU A 92 -1.45 6.12 1.93
CA LEU A 92 -0.21 6.15 1.15
C LEU A 92 0.42 4.75 1.03
N ASP A 93 0.43 3.98 2.12
CA ASP A 93 0.96 2.61 2.14
C ASP A 93 0.25 1.68 1.15
N LYS A 94 -1.07 1.82 0.99
CA LYS A 94 -1.83 1.01 0.03
C LYS A 94 -1.41 1.34 -1.41
N VAL A 95 -1.26 2.63 -1.72
CA VAL A 95 -0.79 3.08 -3.03
C VAL A 95 0.65 2.62 -3.28
N ILE A 96 1.55 2.71 -2.29
CA ILE A 96 2.92 2.19 -2.37
C ILE A 96 2.90 0.68 -2.67
N ALA A 97 2.03 -0.08 -2.00
CA ALA A 97 1.90 -1.51 -2.21
C ALA A 97 1.41 -1.87 -3.63
N TRP A 98 0.58 -1.03 -4.26
CA TRP A 98 0.20 -1.23 -5.65
C TRP A 98 1.39 -1.08 -6.60
N PHE A 99 2.22 -0.06 -6.41
CA PHE A 99 3.43 0.09 -7.23
C PHE A 99 4.47 -1.01 -6.99
N SER A 100 4.62 -1.49 -5.76
CA SER A 100 5.57 -2.57 -5.46
C SER A 100 5.13 -3.93 -6.01
N ARG A 101 3.83 -4.11 -6.21
CA ARG A 101 3.22 -5.30 -6.82
C ARG A 101 2.98 -5.16 -8.32
N GLU A 102 3.50 -4.10 -8.95
CA GLU A 102 3.29 -3.79 -10.36
C GLU A 102 1.81 -3.71 -10.80
N LEU A 103 0.91 -3.30 -9.89
CA LEU A 103 -0.51 -3.08 -10.23
C LEU A 103 -0.76 -1.71 -10.87
N LEU A 104 0.22 -0.80 -10.78
CA LEU A 104 0.19 0.49 -11.45
C LEU A 104 1.51 0.74 -12.18
N PRO A 105 1.46 1.38 -13.37
CA PRO A 105 2.67 1.74 -14.12
C PRO A 105 3.49 2.79 -13.38
N MET A 106 4.82 2.65 -13.43
CA MET A 106 5.72 3.63 -12.84
C MET A 106 5.63 4.95 -13.62
N THR A 107 5.38 6.05 -12.91
CA THR A 107 5.43 7.39 -13.50
C THR A 107 6.80 7.71 -14.11
N PRO A 108 6.86 8.37 -15.29
CA PRO A 108 8.11 8.85 -15.86
C PRO A 108 8.69 10.04 -15.09
N PHE A 109 7.88 10.75 -14.30
CA PHE A 109 8.30 11.97 -13.61
C PHE A 109 8.83 11.67 -12.21
N LYS A 110 10.07 12.10 -11.96
CA LYS A 110 10.73 11.93 -10.66
C LYS A 110 11.48 13.20 -10.26
N THR A 111 11.52 13.46 -8.95
CA THR A 111 12.39 14.51 -8.39
C THR A 111 13.84 14.05 -8.37
N LYS A 112 14.78 14.97 -8.08
CA LYS A 112 16.19 14.62 -7.80
C LYS A 112 16.31 13.62 -6.64
N GLY A 113 15.41 13.69 -5.67
CA GLY A 113 15.30 12.75 -4.55
C GLY A 113 14.59 11.43 -4.89
N ARG A 114 14.33 11.16 -6.17
CA ARG A 114 13.61 9.97 -6.68
C ARG A 114 12.16 9.86 -6.22
N GLU A 115 11.58 10.95 -5.70
CA GLU A 115 10.15 10.98 -5.41
C GLU A 115 9.35 10.92 -6.70
N ARG A 116 8.29 10.09 -6.72
CA ARG A 116 7.41 9.90 -7.88
C ARG A 116 6.41 11.04 -7.97
N LEU A 117 6.25 11.60 -9.16
CA LEU A 117 5.36 12.72 -9.44
C LEU A 117 4.27 12.35 -10.44
N PHE A 118 3.10 12.93 -10.27
CA PHE A 118 1.91 12.67 -11.10
C PHE A 118 1.25 13.99 -11.47
N THR A 119 0.87 14.16 -12.74
CA THR A 119 0.00 15.28 -13.16
C THR A 119 -1.45 15.00 -12.74
N LEU A 120 -2.32 16.01 -12.80
CA LEU A 120 -3.75 15.80 -12.51
C LEU A 120 -4.40 14.82 -13.49
N ASP A 121 -4.03 14.89 -14.78
CA ASP A 121 -4.58 13.99 -15.79
C ASP A 121 -4.16 12.53 -15.55
N MET A 122 -2.90 12.30 -15.16
CA MET A 122 -2.45 10.96 -14.75
C MET A 122 -3.24 10.42 -13.57
N ILE A 123 -3.53 11.28 -12.57
CA ILE A 123 -4.31 10.90 -11.39
C ILE A 123 -5.76 10.60 -11.80
N ALA A 124 -6.34 11.39 -12.70
CA ALA A 124 -7.70 11.18 -13.21
C ALA A 124 -7.82 9.84 -13.94
N VAL A 125 -6.83 9.47 -14.76
CA VAL A 125 -6.77 8.14 -15.42
C VAL A 125 -6.73 7.01 -14.39
N ILE A 126 -5.87 7.12 -13.35
CA ILE A 126 -5.82 6.11 -12.29
C ILE A 126 -7.15 6.03 -11.53
N GLN A 127 -7.77 7.17 -11.25
CA GLN A 127 -9.04 7.25 -10.54
C GLN A 127 -10.19 6.64 -11.32
N ASP A 128 -10.25 6.86 -12.64
CA ASP A 128 -11.24 6.25 -13.51
C ASP A 128 -11.09 4.72 -13.56
N ALA A 129 -9.87 4.22 -13.77
CA ALA A 129 -9.57 2.79 -13.71
C ALA A 129 -9.92 2.18 -12.34
N TYR A 130 -9.59 2.88 -11.25
CA TYR A 130 -9.95 2.46 -9.90
C TYR A 130 -11.46 2.40 -9.68
N ASN A 131 -12.20 3.43 -10.10
CA ASN A 131 -13.65 3.53 -9.89
C ASN A 131 -14.41 2.44 -10.66
N LYS A 132 -13.96 2.09 -11.87
CA LYS A 132 -14.55 1.00 -12.66
C LYS A 132 -14.42 -0.37 -11.98
N ARG A 133 -13.33 -0.58 -11.23
CA ARG A 133 -12.95 -1.89 -10.65
C ARG A 133 -13.26 -2.00 -9.16
N GLY A 134 -13.40 -0.88 -8.47
CA GLY A 134 -13.51 -0.76 -7.02
C GLY A 134 -12.20 -0.98 -6.27
N ASN A 135 -11.33 -1.91 -6.69
CA ASN A 135 -10.02 -2.14 -6.06
C ASN A 135 -9.02 -2.85 -6.98
N PHE A 136 -7.78 -2.35 -7.06
CA PHE A 136 -6.68 -3.10 -7.68
C PHE A 136 -6.29 -4.26 -6.76
N SER A 137 -6.70 -5.47 -7.13
CA SER A 137 -6.34 -6.71 -6.44
C SER A 137 -5.12 -7.35 -7.10
N SER A 138 -4.40 -8.22 -6.37
CA SER A 138 -3.22 -8.91 -6.89
C SER A 138 -3.48 -9.82 -8.10
N ASN A 139 -4.75 -10.14 -8.39
CA ASN A 139 -5.12 -11.01 -9.50
C ASN A 139 -5.62 -10.23 -10.72
N ASP A 140 -5.55 -8.90 -10.67
CA ASP A 140 -6.13 -8.03 -11.70
C ASP A 140 -5.04 -7.26 -12.45
N GLU A 141 -4.31 -7.97 -13.32
CA GLU A 141 -3.30 -7.37 -14.22
C GLU A 141 -3.90 -6.33 -15.16
N SER A 142 -5.21 -6.44 -15.45
CA SER A 142 -5.85 -5.58 -16.43
C SER A 142 -5.95 -4.10 -16.01
N GLY A 143 -5.76 -3.79 -14.72
CA GLY A 143 -5.72 -2.41 -14.23
C GLY A 143 -4.43 -1.67 -14.61
N PHE A 144 -3.33 -2.40 -14.76
CA PHE A 144 -2.05 -1.81 -15.15
C PHE A 144 -2.10 -1.29 -16.58
N ASP A 145 -2.57 -2.13 -17.51
CA ASP A 145 -2.62 -1.80 -18.94
C ASP A 145 -3.60 -0.65 -19.21
N GLU A 146 -4.77 -0.65 -18.57
CA GLU A 146 -5.74 0.45 -18.68
C GLU A 146 -5.14 1.81 -18.27
N VAL A 147 -4.39 1.84 -17.16
CA VAL A 147 -3.73 3.07 -16.71
C VAL A 147 -2.59 3.45 -17.65
N LEU A 148 -1.82 2.47 -18.13
CA LEU A 148 -0.72 2.72 -19.06
C LEU A 148 -1.24 3.27 -20.39
N ASP A 149 -2.37 2.76 -20.87
CA ASP A 149 -3.00 3.21 -22.10
C ASP A 149 -3.58 4.61 -21.94
N GLY A 150 -4.31 4.88 -20.86
CA GLY A 150 -4.79 6.23 -20.58
C GLY A 150 -3.64 7.24 -20.42
N TRP A 151 -2.47 6.82 -19.90
CA TRP A 151 -1.28 7.68 -19.85
C TRP A 151 -0.64 7.93 -21.21
N ALA A 152 -0.68 6.95 -22.12
CA ALA A 152 -0.20 7.15 -23.48
C ALA A 152 -1.11 8.10 -24.26
N ASP A 153 -2.43 8.01 -24.06
CA ASP A 153 -3.42 8.87 -24.72
C ASP A 153 -3.26 10.35 -24.35
N ILE A 154 -2.85 10.63 -23.10
CA ILE A 154 -2.51 11.99 -22.64
C ILE A 154 -1.06 12.40 -22.94
N GLY A 155 -0.30 11.57 -23.66
CA GLY A 155 1.08 11.84 -24.09
C GLY A 155 2.14 11.80 -22.98
N VAL A 156 1.86 11.11 -21.86
CA VAL A 156 2.83 10.92 -20.76
C VAL A 156 3.82 9.80 -21.08
N VAL A 157 3.39 8.78 -21.84
CA VAL A 157 4.23 7.63 -22.23
C VAL A 157 4.26 7.53 -23.76
N SER A 158 5.46 7.43 -24.35
CA SER A 158 5.59 7.18 -25.78
C SER A 158 5.29 5.72 -26.13
N GLU A 159 4.64 5.49 -27.27
CA GLU A 159 4.30 4.14 -27.76
C GLU A 159 5.51 3.19 -27.85
N SER A 160 6.72 3.73 -28.05
CA SER A 160 7.97 2.97 -28.12
C SER A 160 8.30 2.24 -26.81
N LYS A 161 7.81 2.74 -25.67
CA LYS A 161 7.99 2.07 -24.36
C LYS A 161 6.94 0.98 -24.09
N ARG A 162 5.82 0.95 -24.83
CA ARG A 162 4.81 -0.13 -24.75
C ARG A 162 5.39 -1.49 -25.20
N LYS A 163 6.23 -1.50 -26.24
CA LYS A 163 6.73 -2.76 -26.85
C LYS A 163 7.79 -3.51 -26.01
N ILE A 164 8.54 -2.82 -25.15
CA ILE A 164 9.68 -3.42 -24.43
C ILE A 164 9.23 -4.41 -23.33
N LYS A 165 7.99 -4.31 -22.82
CA LYS A 165 7.46 -5.22 -21.79
C LYS A 165 6.81 -6.48 -22.37
N LEU A 166 6.21 -6.40 -23.57
CA LEU A 166 5.61 -7.55 -24.27
C LEU A 166 6.64 -8.60 -24.72
N ASP A 167 7.88 -8.17 -25.02
CA ASP A 167 8.96 -9.10 -25.43
C ASP A 167 9.68 -9.78 -24.25
N LYS A 168 9.25 -9.57 -23.01
CA LYS A 168 9.87 -10.12 -21.79
C LYS A 168 8.98 -11.08 -20.97
N GLN A 169 7.80 -11.40 -21.46
CA GLN A 169 6.97 -12.51 -20.97
C GLN A 169 7.20 -13.76 -21.82
#